data_AF-A0A672NXK0-F1
#
_entry.id   AF-A0A672NXK0-F1
#
_cell.length_a   1.000
_cell.length_b   1.000
_cell.length_c   1.000
_cell.angle_alpha   90.00
_cell.angle_beta   90.00
_cell.angle_gamma   90.00
#
_symmetry.space_group_name_H-M   'P 1'
#
loop_
_entity.id
_entity.type
_entity.pdbx_description
1 polymer ?
#
loop_
_entity_poly.entity_id
_entity_poly.type
_entity_poly.pdbx_seq_one_letter_code
_entity_poly.pdbx_strand_id
1 'polypeptide(L)'
;RRDVSSSMKYVELMVVADHAEYYKSLNIRVALIRLEIWNDQDKITVTNNPYSTLGAFLAWRRKQLPQLPNDNAQLVTSFLFCLAVGVAATMAHEMGHNFGMSHDSPGCCLAQPEDGGCIMAAATGDPFPRVFNPCNQKELKQFHCFPSHLLPRSECAHGVCCHECKLKTPGVMCRPPSGSCDLPEYCDGKSESCPANFYLVDGSSCTGGSAYCYTGICLTLEQQCLSLWGKDARPAPDLCFTEVNKAGDPYGNCGSFMGTYRKCTER
;
A
#
# COMPACT_ATOMS: atom_id res chain seq x y z
N ARG A 1 15.21 46.34 12.77
CA ARG A 1 16.36 45.40 12.62
C ARG A 1 15.94 44.08 13.23
N ARG A 2 15.62 43.06 12.43
CA ARG A 2 15.43 41.70 12.96
C ARG A 2 16.82 41.15 13.30
N ASP A 3 16.94 40.60 14.50
CA ASP A 3 18.19 40.24 15.16
C ASP A 3 18.82 38.99 14.54
N VAL A 4 20.09 39.07 14.15
CA VAL A 4 20.91 38.00 13.58
C VAL A 4 21.06 36.82 14.56
N SER A 5 20.88 37.08 15.86
CA SER A 5 20.79 36.05 16.92
C SER A 5 19.64 35.05 16.71
N SER A 6 18.50 35.52 16.19
CA SER A 6 17.35 34.65 15.88
C SER A 6 17.68 33.72 14.70
N SER A 7 18.41 34.21 13.70
CA SER A 7 18.86 33.43 12.53
C SER A 7 19.81 32.27 12.90
N MET A 8 20.64 32.42 13.94
CA MET A 8 21.50 31.34 14.43
C MET A 8 20.73 30.18 15.09
N LYS A 9 19.59 30.46 15.74
CA LYS A 9 18.73 29.40 16.30
C LYS A 9 18.09 28.51 15.22
N TYR A 10 17.84 29.05 14.02
CA TYR A 10 17.33 28.25 12.88
C TYR A 10 18.41 27.36 12.26
N VAL A 11 19.67 27.79 12.27
CA VAL A 11 20.80 26.94 11.88
C VAL A 11 21.00 25.82 12.90
N GLU A 12 20.87 26.13 14.20
CA GLU A 12 20.87 25.15 15.28
C GLU A 12 19.75 24.11 15.11
N LEU A 13 18.56 24.52 14.63
CA LEU A 13 17.43 23.64 14.34
C LEU A 13 17.70 22.56 13.28
N MET A 14 18.37 22.93 12.19
CA MET A 14 18.71 22.00 11.09
C MET A 14 19.90 21.11 11.45
N VAL A 15 20.88 21.67 12.18
CA VAL A 15 21.97 20.87 12.78
C VAL A 15 21.38 19.85 13.75
N VAL A 16 20.34 20.21 14.51
CA VAL A 16 19.62 19.28 15.40
C VAL A 16 18.86 18.20 14.62
N ALA A 17 18.28 18.45 13.45
CA ALA A 17 17.61 17.38 12.69
C ALA A 17 18.57 16.26 12.22
N ASP A 18 19.82 16.61 11.87
CA ASP A 18 20.87 15.65 11.49
C ASP A 18 21.60 15.08 12.72
N HIS A 19 21.82 15.87 13.79
CA HIS A 19 22.43 15.40 15.06
C HIS A 19 21.48 14.65 16.00
N ALA A 20 20.16 14.83 15.90
CA ALA A 20 19.18 14.19 16.79
C ALA A 20 18.70 12.82 16.29
N GLU A 21 19.45 12.20 15.37
CA GLU A 21 19.31 10.79 14.94
C GLU A 21 17.96 10.38 14.33
N TYR A 22 17.01 11.31 14.13
CA TYR A 22 15.68 11.05 13.57
C TYR A 22 15.72 10.18 12.30
N TYR A 23 16.53 10.59 11.33
CA TYR A 23 16.66 9.91 10.04
C TYR A 23 17.73 8.81 10.02
N LYS A 24 18.53 8.69 11.09
CA LYS A 24 19.59 7.67 11.20
C LYS A 24 18.99 6.27 11.18
N SER A 25 17.87 6.07 11.87
CA SER A 25 17.10 4.82 11.88
C SER A 25 16.58 4.41 10.49
N LEU A 26 16.43 5.38 9.59
CA LEU A 26 15.97 5.19 8.22
C LEU A 26 17.13 5.06 7.20
N ASN A 27 18.38 5.17 7.65
CA ASN A 27 19.57 5.25 6.80
C ASN A 27 19.48 6.39 5.75
N ILE A 28 18.85 7.50 6.12
CA ILE A 28 18.73 8.71 5.31
C ILE A 28 19.64 9.79 5.91
N ARG A 29 20.34 10.53 5.05
CA ARG A 29 21.12 11.71 5.44
C ARG A 29 20.42 12.95 4.92
N VAL A 30 20.22 13.94 5.79
CA VAL A 30 19.58 15.20 5.41
C VAL A 30 20.64 16.30 5.45
N ALA A 31 21.05 16.77 4.27
CA ALA A 31 22.02 17.85 4.15
C ALA A 31 21.33 19.18 3.87
N LEU A 32 21.52 20.16 4.74
CA LEU A 32 21.09 21.53 4.47
C LEU A 32 22.02 22.16 3.43
N ILE A 33 21.55 22.27 2.20
CA ILE A 33 22.32 22.89 1.10
C ILE A 33 22.06 24.40 0.96
N ARG A 34 20.95 24.90 1.52
CA ARG A 34 20.57 26.32 1.44
C ARG A 34 19.55 26.70 2.51
N LEU A 35 19.66 27.93 2.99
CA LEU A 35 18.67 28.61 3.84
C LEU A 35 18.28 29.94 3.19
N GLU A 36 16.98 30.20 3.04
CA GLU A 36 16.44 31.48 2.56
C GLU A 36 15.54 32.10 3.64
N ILE A 37 15.77 33.38 3.95
CA ILE A 37 15.05 34.10 5.00
C ILE A 37 14.34 35.31 4.37
N TRP A 38 13.02 35.36 4.48
CA TRP A 38 12.20 36.47 3.97
C TRP A 38 12.14 37.62 4.99
N ASN A 39 13.20 38.44 4.99
CA ASN A 39 13.35 39.53 5.96
C ASN A 39 12.54 40.79 5.63
N ASP A 40 12.17 40.99 4.36
CA ASP A 40 11.45 42.19 3.92
C ASP A 40 9.95 41.93 3.90
N GLN A 41 9.53 40.98 3.06
CA GLN A 41 8.13 40.56 2.90
C GLN A 41 8.07 39.09 2.51
N ASP A 42 6.94 38.46 2.84
CA ASP A 42 6.66 37.09 2.44
C ASP A 42 6.59 36.98 0.91
N LYS A 43 7.18 35.93 0.34
CA LYS A 43 7.16 35.68 -1.11
C LYS A 43 5.91 34.93 -1.57
N ILE A 44 5.08 34.52 -0.62
CA ILE A 44 3.80 33.86 -0.82
C ILE A 44 2.78 34.40 0.19
N THR A 45 1.49 34.21 -0.08
CA THR A 45 0.44 34.47 0.91
C THR A 45 0.42 33.35 1.96
N VAL A 46 0.72 33.68 3.21
CA VAL A 46 0.62 32.76 4.35
C VAL A 46 -0.76 32.90 4.98
N THR A 47 -1.49 31.80 5.14
CA THR A 47 -2.85 31.77 5.71
C THR A 47 -2.94 30.76 6.85
N ASN A 48 -4.00 30.84 7.65
CA ASN A 48 -4.29 29.87 8.72
C ASN A 48 -4.68 28.48 8.19
N ASN A 49 -5.00 28.34 6.89
CA ASN A 49 -5.25 27.06 6.27
C ASN A 49 -3.92 26.48 5.74
N PRO A 50 -3.41 25.37 6.30
CA PRO A 50 -2.13 24.80 5.92
C PRO A 50 -2.12 24.32 4.46
N TYR A 51 -3.24 23.84 3.91
CA TYR A 51 -3.34 23.40 2.52
C TYR A 51 -3.16 24.55 1.54
N SER A 52 -3.79 25.71 1.82
CA SER A 52 -3.65 26.91 0.99
C SER A 52 -2.22 27.45 1.01
N THR A 53 -1.60 27.50 2.19
CA THR A 53 -0.21 27.94 2.37
C THR A 53 0.76 26.98 1.67
N LEU A 54 0.57 25.66 1.80
CA LEU A 54 1.37 24.64 1.12
C LEU A 54 1.27 24.78 -0.40
N GLY A 55 0.06 24.96 -0.93
CA GLY A 55 -0.15 25.16 -2.37
C GLY A 55 0.59 26.39 -2.92
N ALA A 56 0.55 27.51 -2.19
CA ALA A 56 1.28 28.72 -2.55
C ALA A 56 2.81 28.51 -2.49
N PHE A 57 3.31 27.82 -1.46
CA PHE A 57 4.72 27.49 -1.29
C PHE A 57 5.23 26.59 -2.43
N LEU A 58 4.51 25.52 -2.77
CA LEU A 58 4.88 24.62 -3.86
C LEU A 58 4.88 25.34 -5.23
N ALA A 59 3.96 26.29 -5.45
CA ALA A 59 3.95 27.12 -6.65
C ALA A 59 5.18 28.06 -6.72
N TRP A 60 5.58 28.64 -5.60
CA TRP A 60 6.79 29.45 -5.51
C TRP A 60 8.06 28.60 -5.71
N ARG A 61 8.18 27.45 -5.03
CA ARG A 61 9.34 26.53 -5.14
C ARG A 61 9.58 26.08 -6.58
N ARG A 62 8.52 25.76 -7.32
CA ARG A 62 8.61 25.37 -8.74
C ARG A 62 9.29 26.43 -9.61
N LYS A 63 9.12 27.71 -9.29
CA LYS A 63 9.80 28.81 -10.01
C LYS A 63 11.28 28.95 -9.63
N GLN A 64 11.64 28.54 -8.42
CA GLN A 64 13.02 28.62 -7.91
C GLN A 64 13.88 27.41 -8.28
N LEU A 65 13.28 26.22 -8.45
CA LEU A 65 13.98 24.95 -8.71
C LEU A 65 15.05 25.02 -9.82
N PRO A 66 14.84 25.70 -10.97
CA PRO A 66 15.88 25.79 -12.00
C PRO A 66 17.14 26.53 -11.56
N GLN A 67 17.01 27.51 -10.66
CA GLN A 67 18.13 28.29 -10.13
C GLN A 67 18.72 27.64 -8.88
N LEU A 68 17.88 26.95 -8.12
CA LEU A 68 18.17 26.39 -6.81
C LEU A 68 17.76 24.91 -6.76
N PRO A 69 18.50 24.01 -7.43
CA PRO A 69 18.18 22.59 -7.42
C PRO A 69 18.28 22.02 -6.00
N ASN A 70 17.23 21.33 -5.56
CA ASN A 70 17.13 20.66 -4.26
C ASN A 70 16.09 19.53 -4.33
N ASP A 71 16.28 18.48 -3.53
CA ASP A 71 15.33 17.35 -3.48
C ASP A 71 14.06 17.73 -2.71
N ASN A 72 14.22 18.43 -1.59
CA ASN A 72 13.13 18.86 -0.71
C ASN A 72 13.35 20.30 -0.22
N ALA A 73 12.25 20.99 0.09
CA ALA A 73 12.28 22.28 0.76
C ALA A 73 11.12 22.35 1.76
N GLN A 74 11.40 22.86 2.95
CA GLN A 74 10.44 23.01 4.04
C GLN A 74 10.23 24.50 4.33
N LEU A 75 8.97 24.93 4.44
CA LEU A 75 8.62 26.28 4.86
C LEU A 75 8.37 26.31 6.36
N VAL A 76 9.16 27.11 7.07
CA VAL A 76 9.02 27.30 8.52
C VAL A 76 8.35 28.65 8.78
N THR A 77 7.16 28.64 9.37
CA THR A 77 6.38 29.85 9.69
C THR A 77 6.31 30.07 11.21
N SER A 78 6.08 31.31 11.65
CA SER A 78 6.19 31.70 13.07
C SER A 78 5.01 31.31 13.96
N PHE A 79 4.11 30.42 13.52
CA PHE A 79 2.80 30.28 14.15
C PHE A 79 2.74 29.37 15.39
N LEU A 80 3.79 28.63 15.78
CA LEU A 80 3.83 27.95 17.08
C LEU A 80 5.26 27.50 17.39
N PHE A 81 6.05 28.33 18.09
CA PHE A 81 7.38 27.93 18.57
C PHE A 81 7.40 27.92 20.09
N CYS A 82 7.15 26.77 20.69
CA CYS A 82 7.47 26.57 22.11
C CYS A 82 8.90 26.05 22.30
N LEU A 83 9.40 25.13 21.46
CA LEU A 83 10.73 24.51 21.62
C LEU A 83 11.33 24.05 20.26
N ALA A 84 12.65 24.20 20.09
CA ALA A 84 13.40 23.77 18.89
C ALA A 84 13.23 22.27 18.57
N VAL A 85 13.18 21.42 19.60
CA VAL A 85 12.95 19.97 19.47
C VAL A 85 11.59 19.67 18.85
N GLY A 86 10.56 20.44 19.19
CA GLY A 86 9.22 20.28 18.62
C GLY A 86 9.20 20.55 17.13
N VAL A 87 9.92 21.58 16.67
CA VAL A 87 10.02 21.86 15.23
C VAL A 87 10.78 20.77 14.50
N ALA A 88 11.85 20.23 15.09
CA ALA A 88 12.58 19.11 14.50
C ALA A 88 11.70 17.86 14.35
N ALA A 89 10.88 17.54 15.35
CA ALA A 89 9.91 16.44 15.28
C ALA A 89 8.83 16.69 14.21
N THR A 90 8.31 17.93 14.11
CA THR A 90 7.38 18.30 13.03
C THR A 90 8.03 18.16 11.66
N MET A 91 9.26 18.65 11.48
CA MET A 91 9.98 18.49 10.22
C MET A 91 10.21 17.00 9.88
N ALA A 92 10.53 16.16 10.87
CA ALA A 92 10.63 14.71 10.70
C ALA A 92 9.32 14.08 10.23
N HIS A 93 8.20 14.48 10.82
CA HIS A 93 6.86 14.05 10.40
C HIS A 93 6.55 14.46 8.94
N GLU A 94 6.72 15.74 8.62
CA GLU A 94 6.42 16.26 7.27
C GLU A 94 7.36 15.68 6.19
N MET A 95 8.62 15.42 6.53
CA MET A 95 9.54 14.70 5.64
C MET A 95 9.17 13.21 5.51
N GLY A 96 8.64 12.58 6.57
CA GLY A 96 8.09 11.23 6.49
C GLY A 96 7.01 11.10 5.41
N HIS A 97 6.10 12.07 5.32
CA HIS A 97 5.13 12.14 4.23
C HIS A 97 5.78 12.32 2.85
N ASN A 98 6.85 13.12 2.74
CA ASN A 98 7.62 13.22 1.49
C ASN A 98 8.32 11.90 1.11
N PHE A 99 8.59 11.03 2.08
CA PHE A 99 9.08 9.67 1.88
C PHE A 99 7.98 8.61 1.73
N GLY A 100 6.73 9.05 1.49
CA GLY A 100 5.60 8.15 1.24
C GLY A 100 5.04 7.47 2.48
N MET A 101 5.41 7.91 3.69
CA MET A 101 4.86 7.36 4.93
C MET A 101 3.47 7.91 5.21
N SER A 102 2.60 7.05 5.71
CA SER A 102 1.28 7.41 6.21
C SER A 102 1.30 7.60 7.72
N HIS A 103 0.22 8.15 8.28
CA HIS A 103 0.06 8.17 9.73
C HIS A 103 0.02 6.74 10.30
N ASP A 104 0.50 6.60 11.53
CA ASP A 104 0.55 5.32 12.23
C ASP A 104 -0.84 4.71 12.43
N SER A 105 -1.01 3.47 11.97
CA SER A 105 -2.20 2.66 12.23
C SER A 105 -2.14 2.01 13.62
N PRO A 106 -3.29 1.61 14.21
CA PRO A 106 -3.30 0.88 15.47
C PRO A 106 -2.39 -0.36 15.44
N GLY A 107 -1.48 -0.47 16.41
CA GLY A 107 -0.52 -1.58 16.53
C GLY A 107 0.83 -1.37 15.82
N CYS A 108 1.02 -0.29 15.05
CA CYS A 108 2.32 0.03 14.43
C CYS A 108 3.30 0.72 15.40
N CYS A 109 2.82 1.64 16.22
CA CYS A 109 3.64 2.32 17.21
C CYS A 109 3.75 1.51 18.49
N LEU A 110 4.96 1.03 18.80
CA LEU A 110 5.28 0.29 20.02
C LEU A 110 6.18 1.08 20.98
N ALA A 111 6.55 2.32 20.61
CA ALA A 111 7.41 3.18 21.40
C ALA A 111 6.71 3.59 22.70
N GLN A 112 7.47 3.66 23.80
CA GLN A 112 6.93 4.03 25.10
C GLN A 112 6.77 5.56 25.19
N PRO A 113 5.93 6.07 26.12
CA PRO A 113 5.82 7.51 26.37
C PRO A 113 7.16 8.18 26.71
N GLU A 114 8.07 7.46 27.38
CA GLU A 114 9.43 7.92 27.66
C GLU A 114 10.31 8.12 26.41
N ASP A 115 9.99 7.46 25.28
CA ASP A 115 10.68 7.61 23.99
C ASP A 115 10.14 8.82 23.18
N GLY A 116 9.14 9.53 23.69
CA GLY A 116 8.42 10.58 22.97
C GLY A 116 7.33 10.07 22.02
N GLY A 117 7.21 8.76 21.85
CA GLY A 117 6.29 8.15 20.89
C GLY A 117 6.81 8.15 19.45
N CYS A 118 5.91 7.87 18.50
CA CYS A 118 6.23 7.71 17.09
C CYS A 118 6.02 8.98 16.27
N ILE A 119 6.94 9.25 15.35
CA ILE A 119 6.98 10.49 14.56
C ILE A 119 5.74 10.63 13.69
N MET A 120 5.23 9.53 13.12
CA MET A 120 4.08 9.53 12.22
C MET A 120 2.74 9.37 12.94
N ALA A 121 2.69 9.55 14.26
CA ALA A 121 1.42 9.61 14.98
C ALA A 121 0.57 10.79 14.46
N ALA A 122 -0.76 10.62 14.39
CA ALA A 122 -1.68 11.62 13.85
C ALA A 122 -1.76 12.92 14.67
N ALA A 123 -1.23 12.93 15.90
CA ALA A 123 -1.11 14.11 16.75
C ALA A 123 0.21 14.04 17.53
N THR A 124 0.92 15.17 17.57
CA THR A 124 2.18 15.30 18.30
C THR A 124 1.91 15.65 19.78
N GLY A 125 2.39 14.81 20.70
CA GLY A 125 2.34 15.05 22.15
C GLY A 125 3.65 15.58 22.72
N ASP A 126 3.63 15.89 24.02
CA ASP A 126 4.84 16.07 24.85
C ASP A 126 5.00 14.82 25.73
N PRO A 127 6.19 14.20 25.81
CA PRO A 127 7.44 14.57 25.14
C PRO A 127 7.40 14.35 23.62
N PHE A 128 8.17 15.14 22.85
CA PHE A 128 8.15 15.09 21.38
C PHE A 128 8.66 13.75 20.83
N PRO A 129 8.01 13.20 19.78
CA PRO A 129 8.35 11.91 19.20
C PRO A 129 9.72 11.89 18.56
N ARG A 130 10.34 10.71 18.57
CA ARG A 130 11.71 10.49 18.07
C ARG A 130 11.88 9.22 17.23
N VAL A 131 10.86 8.36 17.18
CA VAL A 131 10.96 7.03 16.58
C VAL A 131 10.13 6.93 15.30
N PHE A 132 10.77 6.51 14.20
CA PHE A 132 10.07 5.92 13.06
C PHE A 132 9.88 4.42 13.32
N ASN A 133 8.64 3.96 13.36
CA ASN A 133 8.33 2.58 13.71
C ASN A 133 8.54 1.62 12.50
N PRO A 134 8.47 0.29 12.72
CA PRO A 134 8.66 -0.68 11.64
C PRO A 134 7.68 -0.57 10.47
N CYS A 135 6.45 -0.08 10.69
CA CYS A 135 5.51 0.16 9.60
C CYS A 135 6.00 1.30 8.69
N ASN A 136 6.46 2.42 9.27
CA ASN A 136 7.00 3.54 8.49
C ASN A 136 8.24 3.11 7.69
N GLN A 137 9.10 2.26 8.26
CA GLN A 137 10.26 1.71 7.54
C GLN A 137 9.86 0.84 6.34
N LYS A 138 8.77 0.08 6.47
CA LYS A 138 8.22 -0.72 5.37
C LYS A 138 7.66 0.17 4.26
N GLU A 139 6.93 1.22 4.63
CA GLU A 139 6.42 2.22 3.68
C GLU A 139 7.56 2.93 2.95
N LEU A 140 8.62 3.32 3.66
CA LEU A 140 9.82 3.91 3.05
C LEU A 140 10.48 2.97 2.05
N LYS A 141 10.63 1.69 2.40
CA LYS A 141 11.18 0.68 1.48
C LYS A 141 10.34 0.56 0.21
N GLN A 142 9.01 0.62 0.35
CA GLN A 142 8.10 0.59 -0.78
C GLN A 142 8.15 1.87 -1.62
N PHE A 143 8.28 3.04 -0.97
CA PHE A 143 8.45 4.33 -1.63
C PHE A 143 9.72 4.38 -2.50
N HIS A 144 10.82 3.79 -2.02
CA HIS A 144 12.06 3.67 -2.81
C HIS A 144 11.93 2.73 -4.02
N CYS A 145 10.86 1.93 -4.14
CA CYS A 145 10.65 1.10 -5.31
C CYS A 145 10.10 1.89 -6.52
N PHE A 146 9.61 3.12 -6.33
CA PHE A 146 9.02 3.88 -7.44
C PHE A 146 10.09 4.33 -8.47
N PRO A 147 9.86 4.10 -9.77
CA PRO A 147 10.85 4.36 -10.83
C PRO A 147 11.37 5.80 -10.91
N SER A 148 10.63 6.78 -10.38
CA SER A 148 11.00 8.19 -10.40
C SER A 148 11.92 8.62 -9.25
N HIS A 149 12.18 7.76 -8.24
CA HIS A 149 12.84 8.18 -6.99
C HIS A 149 13.95 7.24 -6.50
N LEU A 150 14.94 6.96 -7.37
CA LEU A 150 16.22 6.33 -7.03
C LEU A 150 16.16 4.84 -6.65
N LEU A 151 16.05 3.99 -7.66
CA LEU A 151 16.88 2.78 -7.79
C LEU A 151 16.92 2.39 -9.28
N PRO A 152 18.10 2.36 -9.94
CA PRO A 152 18.22 1.92 -11.34
C PRO A 152 17.86 0.44 -11.59
N ARG A 153 17.16 -0.22 -10.64
CA ARG A 153 16.95 -1.67 -10.59
C ARG A 153 15.64 -2.09 -9.90
N SER A 154 14.68 -1.20 -9.63
CA SER A 154 13.36 -1.67 -9.16
C SER A 154 12.57 -2.30 -10.32
N GLU A 155 12.09 -3.51 -10.11
CA GLU A 155 11.28 -4.27 -11.09
C GLU A 155 9.78 -4.20 -10.77
N CYS A 156 9.45 -3.93 -9.50
CA CYS A 156 8.10 -3.83 -8.99
C CYS A 156 8.05 -2.85 -7.82
N ALA A 157 6.86 -2.39 -7.47
CA ALA A 157 6.63 -1.55 -6.31
C ALA A 157 5.49 -2.05 -5.42
N HIS A 158 4.55 -2.84 -5.96
CA HIS A 158 3.36 -3.30 -5.24
C HIS A 158 3.08 -4.77 -5.51
N GLY A 159 2.03 -5.31 -4.89
CA GLY A 159 1.55 -6.66 -5.15
C GLY A 159 2.28 -7.75 -4.37
N VAL A 160 1.59 -8.87 -4.18
CA VAL A 160 2.04 -9.98 -3.31
C VAL A 160 3.27 -10.73 -3.86
N CYS A 161 3.56 -10.55 -5.16
CA CYS A 161 4.74 -11.09 -5.82
C CYS A 161 5.91 -10.10 -5.90
N CYS A 162 5.83 -8.94 -5.23
CA CYS A 162 6.94 -8.03 -5.07
C CYS A 162 7.59 -8.19 -3.67
N HIS A 163 8.91 -8.24 -3.64
CA HIS A 163 9.68 -8.25 -2.40
C HIS A 163 10.96 -7.43 -2.60
N GLU A 164 11.17 -6.41 -1.76
CA GLU A 164 12.35 -5.53 -1.84
C GLU A 164 12.57 -4.95 -3.25
N CYS A 165 11.49 -4.44 -3.85
CA CYS A 165 11.48 -3.88 -5.21
C CYS A 165 11.89 -4.85 -6.33
N LYS A 166 11.91 -6.16 -6.03
CA LYS A 166 12.23 -7.24 -6.98
C LYS A 166 11.06 -8.20 -7.10
N LEU A 167 10.87 -8.70 -8.32
CA LEU A 167 9.91 -9.76 -8.55
C LEU A 167 10.39 -11.01 -7.82
N LYS A 168 9.49 -11.63 -7.05
CA LYS A 168 9.76 -12.92 -6.44
C LYS A 168 10.07 -13.93 -7.53
N THR A 169 10.95 -14.87 -7.23
CA THR A 169 11.32 -15.92 -8.18
C THR A 169 10.10 -16.75 -8.59
N PRO A 170 10.06 -17.27 -9.83
CA PRO A 170 8.98 -18.16 -10.26
C PRO A 170 8.81 -19.34 -9.30
N GLY A 171 7.57 -19.70 -8.97
CA GLY A 171 7.27 -20.83 -8.08
C GLY A 171 7.14 -20.47 -6.59
N VAL A 172 7.30 -19.21 -6.19
CA VAL A 172 6.96 -18.78 -4.82
C VAL A 172 5.44 -18.67 -4.69
N MET A 173 4.84 -19.39 -3.74
CA MET A 173 3.39 -19.37 -3.51
C MET A 173 2.95 -17.95 -3.09
N CYS A 174 2.01 -17.38 -3.84
CA CYS A 174 1.44 -16.06 -3.57
C CYS A 174 0.00 -16.12 -3.06
N ARG A 175 -0.72 -17.23 -3.31
CA ARG A 175 -2.04 -17.48 -2.75
C ARG A 175 -2.20 -18.96 -2.37
N PRO A 176 -2.60 -19.27 -1.13
CA PRO A 176 -2.91 -20.63 -0.72
C PRO A 176 -4.32 -21.05 -1.21
N PRO A 177 -4.59 -22.37 -1.28
CA PRO A 177 -5.92 -22.86 -1.64
C PRO A 177 -6.91 -22.62 -0.49
N SER A 178 -8.13 -22.20 -0.82
CA SER A 178 -9.23 -21.91 0.12
C SER A 178 -10.13 -23.12 0.41
N GLY A 179 -9.86 -24.26 -0.23
CA GLY A 179 -10.64 -25.49 -0.07
C GLY A 179 -10.17 -26.59 -1.02
N SER A 180 -10.85 -27.74 -1.01
CA SER A 180 -10.48 -28.91 -1.83
C SER A 180 -10.63 -28.70 -3.34
N CYS A 181 -11.36 -27.66 -3.75
CA CYS A 181 -11.62 -27.32 -5.15
C CYS A 181 -10.78 -26.15 -5.66
N ASP A 182 -10.04 -25.48 -4.78
CA ASP A 182 -9.25 -24.30 -5.07
C ASP A 182 -7.77 -24.69 -5.24
N LEU A 183 -7.08 -24.14 -6.23
CA LEU A 183 -5.66 -24.44 -6.46
C LEU A 183 -4.77 -23.33 -5.91
N PRO A 184 -3.55 -23.64 -5.45
CA PRO A 184 -2.58 -22.59 -5.10
C PRO A 184 -2.05 -21.88 -6.35
N GLU A 185 -1.72 -20.59 -6.20
CA GLU A 185 -1.01 -19.82 -7.21
C GLU A 185 0.38 -19.45 -6.74
N TYR A 186 1.23 -19.32 -7.74
CA TYR A 186 2.64 -19.07 -7.59
C TYR A 186 3.03 -17.87 -8.46
N CYS A 187 3.93 -17.04 -7.95
CA CYS A 187 4.52 -15.98 -8.73
C CYS A 187 5.18 -16.55 -9.98
N ASP A 188 5.05 -15.84 -11.10
CA ASP A 188 5.61 -16.22 -12.40
C ASP A 188 7.01 -15.61 -12.66
N GLY A 189 7.47 -14.76 -11.73
CA GLY A 189 8.70 -13.98 -11.84
C GLY A 189 8.68 -12.89 -12.92
N LYS A 190 7.49 -12.57 -13.44
CA LYS A 190 7.28 -11.56 -14.50
C LYS A 190 6.29 -10.48 -14.08
N SER A 191 5.40 -10.78 -13.15
CA SER A 191 4.38 -9.89 -12.62
C SER A 191 4.52 -9.70 -11.12
N GLU A 192 4.26 -8.47 -10.66
CA GLU A 192 4.24 -8.12 -9.24
C GLU A 192 2.95 -8.58 -8.53
N SER A 193 1.91 -8.87 -9.32
CA SER A 193 0.65 -9.45 -8.87
C SER A 193 0.66 -10.96 -8.99
N CYS A 194 -0.06 -11.64 -8.09
CA CYS A 194 -0.31 -13.08 -8.22
C CYS A 194 -1.14 -13.33 -9.51
N PRO A 195 -0.92 -14.46 -10.21
CA PRO A 195 -1.76 -14.85 -11.34
C PRO A 195 -3.24 -14.89 -11.00
N ALA A 196 -4.08 -14.93 -12.05
CA ALA A 196 -5.52 -15.14 -11.88
C ALA A 196 -5.79 -16.42 -11.08
N ASN A 197 -6.87 -16.40 -10.30
CA ASN A 197 -7.29 -17.53 -9.48
C ASN A 197 -7.66 -18.74 -10.38
N PHE A 198 -7.03 -19.87 -10.13
CA PHE A 198 -7.32 -21.16 -10.75
C PHE A 198 -7.94 -22.13 -9.74
N TYR A 199 -8.87 -22.93 -10.24
CA TYR A 199 -9.55 -23.96 -9.45
C TYR A 199 -9.74 -25.22 -10.29
N LEU A 200 -10.06 -26.33 -9.61
CA LEU A 200 -10.43 -27.57 -10.27
C LEU A 200 -11.64 -27.34 -11.19
N VAL A 201 -11.63 -27.99 -12.36
CA VAL A 201 -12.72 -27.88 -13.32
C VAL A 201 -14.07 -28.22 -12.68
N ASP A 202 -15.08 -27.45 -13.04
CA ASP A 202 -16.44 -27.65 -12.55
C ASP A 202 -16.91 -29.10 -12.80
N GLY A 203 -17.53 -29.71 -11.80
CA GLY A 203 -17.93 -31.12 -11.81
C GLY A 203 -16.86 -32.10 -11.29
N SER A 204 -15.66 -31.62 -10.93
CA SER A 204 -14.68 -32.45 -10.22
C SER A 204 -15.23 -32.91 -8.88
N SER A 205 -15.06 -34.19 -8.54
CA SER A 205 -15.56 -34.71 -7.27
C SER A 205 -14.77 -34.15 -6.09
N CYS A 206 -15.49 -33.70 -5.07
CA CYS A 206 -14.94 -33.35 -3.77
C CYS A 206 -15.73 -34.09 -2.68
N THR A 207 -15.14 -34.26 -1.49
CA THR A 207 -15.79 -34.98 -0.38
C THR A 207 -16.21 -36.42 -0.75
N GLY A 208 -15.35 -37.15 -1.46
CA GLY A 208 -15.53 -38.57 -1.75
C GLY A 208 -16.75 -38.92 -2.61
N GLY A 209 -17.22 -37.99 -3.46
CA GLY A 209 -18.35 -38.23 -4.39
C GLY A 209 -19.67 -37.61 -3.97
N SER A 210 -19.77 -37.11 -2.74
CA SER A 210 -21.01 -36.49 -2.23
C SER A 210 -21.22 -35.04 -2.70
N ALA A 211 -20.16 -34.38 -3.16
CA ALA A 211 -20.17 -33.00 -3.63
C ALA A 211 -19.28 -32.84 -4.87
N TYR A 212 -19.47 -31.72 -5.58
CA TYR A 212 -18.73 -31.41 -6.78
C TYR A 212 -18.23 -29.96 -6.76
N CYS A 213 -17.08 -29.73 -7.36
CA CYS A 213 -16.50 -28.41 -7.49
C CYS A 213 -17.34 -27.55 -8.44
N TYR A 214 -17.61 -26.32 -8.03
CA TYR A 214 -18.22 -25.29 -8.86
C TYR A 214 -17.60 -23.94 -8.53
N THR A 215 -16.97 -23.29 -9.50
CA THR A 215 -16.30 -21.97 -9.32
C THR A 215 -15.29 -21.95 -8.17
N GLY A 216 -14.57 -23.07 -7.97
CA GLY A 216 -13.57 -23.23 -6.89
C GLY A 216 -14.12 -23.59 -5.51
N ILE A 217 -15.44 -23.79 -5.38
CA ILE A 217 -16.08 -24.15 -4.12
C ILE A 217 -16.62 -25.58 -4.21
N CYS A 218 -16.42 -26.38 -3.16
CA CYS A 218 -16.99 -27.72 -3.07
C CYS A 218 -18.45 -27.62 -2.60
N LEU A 219 -19.39 -27.87 -3.51
CA LEU A 219 -20.82 -27.75 -3.23
C LEU A 219 -21.55 -29.07 -3.54
N THR A 220 -22.54 -29.40 -2.70
CA THR A 220 -23.56 -30.39 -3.05
C THR A 220 -24.51 -29.82 -4.11
N LEU A 221 -25.25 -30.69 -4.81
CA LEU A 221 -26.24 -30.26 -5.80
C LEU A 221 -27.31 -29.32 -5.17
N GLU A 222 -27.71 -29.62 -3.94
CA GLU A 222 -28.64 -28.78 -3.18
C GLU A 222 -28.05 -27.39 -2.92
N GLN A 223 -26.82 -27.31 -2.39
CA GLN A 223 -26.15 -26.04 -2.13
C GLN A 223 -25.91 -25.23 -3.40
N GLN A 224 -25.64 -25.88 -4.53
CA GLN A 224 -25.49 -25.21 -5.82
C GLN A 224 -26.81 -24.59 -6.28
N CYS A 225 -27.93 -25.33 -6.19
CA CYS A 225 -29.26 -24.78 -6.48
C CYS A 225 -29.58 -23.58 -5.59
N LEU A 226 -29.31 -23.68 -4.29
CA LEU A 226 -29.51 -22.59 -3.33
C LEU A 226 -28.65 -21.35 -3.66
N SER A 227 -27.39 -21.56 -4.07
CA SER A 227 -26.49 -20.46 -4.44
C SER A 227 -26.89 -19.77 -5.75
N LEU A 228 -27.43 -20.49 -6.72
CA LEU A 228 -27.82 -19.94 -8.02
C LEU A 228 -29.20 -19.29 -7.99
N TRP A 229 -30.14 -19.89 -7.26
CA TRP A 229 -31.57 -19.55 -7.35
C TRP A 229 -32.20 -19.09 -6.03
N GLY A 230 -31.44 -19.11 -4.92
CA GLY A 230 -31.88 -18.64 -3.61
C GLY A 230 -32.50 -19.74 -2.73
N LYS A 231 -33.00 -19.32 -1.55
CA LYS A 231 -33.37 -20.21 -0.43
C LYS A 231 -34.44 -21.28 -0.72
N ASP A 232 -35.30 -21.05 -1.72
CA ASP A 232 -36.42 -21.95 -2.04
C ASP A 232 -36.06 -22.94 -3.17
N ALA A 233 -34.82 -22.88 -3.65
CA ALA A 233 -34.32 -23.74 -4.71
C ALA A 233 -34.03 -25.15 -4.19
N ARG A 234 -34.30 -26.14 -5.02
CA ARG A 234 -34.04 -27.55 -4.73
C ARG A 234 -33.55 -28.27 -5.99
N PRO A 235 -32.78 -29.36 -5.83
CA PRO A 235 -32.42 -30.22 -6.94
C PRO A 235 -33.65 -30.69 -7.72
N ALA A 236 -33.52 -30.79 -9.03
CA ALA A 236 -34.52 -31.44 -9.88
C ALA A 236 -34.52 -32.96 -9.63
N PRO A 237 -35.60 -33.67 -9.99
CA PRO A 237 -35.60 -35.13 -10.00
C PRO A 237 -34.52 -35.70 -10.93
N ASP A 238 -33.99 -36.88 -10.62
CA ASP A 238 -32.93 -37.55 -11.39
C ASP A 238 -33.28 -37.69 -12.88
N LEU A 239 -34.57 -37.92 -13.19
CA LEU A 239 -35.08 -38.02 -14.57
C LEU A 239 -34.74 -36.77 -15.41
N CYS A 240 -34.73 -35.58 -14.81
CA CYS A 240 -34.33 -34.36 -15.51
C CYS A 240 -32.87 -34.43 -15.95
N PHE A 241 -31.97 -34.95 -15.11
CA PHE A 241 -30.56 -35.07 -15.46
C PHE A 241 -30.32 -36.17 -16.51
N THR A 242 -31.02 -37.30 -16.43
CA THR A 242 -30.82 -38.41 -17.37
C THR A 242 -31.39 -38.13 -18.75
N GLU A 243 -32.51 -37.43 -18.85
CA GLU A 243 -33.16 -37.17 -20.15
C GLU A 243 -32.67 -35.87 -20.78
N VAL A 244 -32.56 -34.78 -20.02
CA VAL A 244 -32.23 -33.46 -20.58
C VAL A 244 -30.76 -33.37 -20.95
N ASN A 245 -29.84 -33.89 -20.12
CA ASN A 245 -28.41 -33.78 -20.41
C ASN A 245 -27.93 -34.69 -21.57
N LYS A 246 -28.74 -35.66 -21.99
CA LYS A 246 -28.50 -36.48 -23.20
C LYS A 246 -28.82 -35.71 -24.49
N ALA A 247 -29.53 -34.58 -24.42
CA ALA A 247 -29.86 -33.76 -25.57
C ALA A 247 -28.58 -33.23 -26.26
N GLY A 248 -27.59 -32.80 -25.48
CA GLY A 248 -26.35 -32.22 -25.99
C GLY A 248 -26.63 -30.88 -26.67
N ASP A 249 -27.39 -30.02 -26.01
CA ASP A 249 -27.77 -28.69 -26.47
C ASP A 249 -27.41 -27.64 -25.39
N PRO A 250 -27.67 -26.33 -25.60
CA PRO A 250 -27.34 -25.30 -24.61
C PRO A 250 -28.00 -25.47 -23.25
N TYR A 251 -29.09 -26.24 -23.14
CA TYR A 251 -29.88 -26.40 -21.92
C TYR A 251 -29.57 -27.71 -21.18
N GLY A 252 -29.02 -28.72 -21.87
CA GLY A 252 -28.58 -29.98 -21.28
C GLY A 252 -27.38 -30.58 -22.01
N ASN A 253 -26.22 -30.57 -21.37
CA ASN A 253 -24.97 -31.07 -21.93
C ASN A 253 -23.93 -31.43 -20.86
N CYS A 254 -22.89 -32.17 -21.29
CA CYS A 254 -21.72 -32.52 -20.49
C CYS A 254 -20.50 -31.67 -20.89
N GLY A 255 -20.72 -30.35 -21.02
CA GLY A 255 -19.73 -29.37 -21.43
C GLY A 255 -19.79 -29.04 -22.93
N SER A 256 -19.15 -27.93 -23.28
CA SER A 256 -19.02 -27.46 -24.66
C SER A 256 -17.55 -27.29 -25.04
N PHE A 257 -17.24 -27.55 -26.31
CA PHE A 257 -15.92 -27.29 -26.87
C PHE A 257 -16.09 -26.63 -28.23
N MET A 258 -15.49 -25.45 -28.41
CA MET A 258 -15.57 -24.65 -29.64
C MET A 258 -17.02 -24.47 -30.17
N GLY A 259 -17.98 -24.26 -29.27
CA GLY A 259 -19.39 -24.03 -29.63
C GLY A 259 -20.21 -25.29 -29.91
N THR A 260 -19.62 -26.49 -29.81
CA THR A 260 -20.35 -27.77 -29.91
C THR A 260 -20.60 -28.35 -28.52
N TYR A 261 -21.84 -28.73 -28.24
CA TYR A 261 -22.26 -29.30 -26.95
C TYR A 261 -22.13 -30.82 -26.96
N ARG A 262 -21.53 -31.36 -25.90
CA ARG A 262 -21.35 -32.81 -25.76
C ARG A 262 -22.56 -33.42 -25.06
N LYS A 263 -23.14 -34.48 -25.65
CA LYS A 263 -24.17 -35.29 -24.99
C LYS A 263 -23.58 -36.02 -23.78
N CYS A 264 -24.31 -36.06 -22.68
CA CYS A 264 -23.95 -36.91 -21.55
C CYS A 264 -24.20 -38.39 -21.88
N THR A 265 -23.31 -39.26 -21.41
CA THR A 265 -23.51 -40.71 -21.41
C THR A 265 -23.89 -41.14 -20.00
N GLU A 266 -24.59 -42.27 -19.86
CA GLU A 266 -24.85 -42.84 -18.54
C GLU A 266 -23.52 -43.19 -17.88
N ARG A 267 -23.40 -42.82 -16.60
CA ARG A 267 -22.18 -42.92 -15.82
C ARG A 267 -22.09 -44.29 -15.13
#